data_AF-A0A1U7WPM9-F1
#
_entry.id   AF-A0A1U7WPM9-F1
#
_cell.length_a   1.000
_cell.length_b   1.000
_cell.length_c   1.000
_cell.angle_alpha   90.00
_cell.angle_beta   90.00
_cell.angle_gamma   90.00
#
_symmetry.space_group_name_H-M   'P 1'
#
loop_
_entity.id
_entity.type
_entity.pdbx_description
1 polymer ?
#
loop_
_entity_poly.entity_id
_entity_poly.type
_entity_poly.pdbx_seq_one_letter_code
_entity_poly.pdbx_strand_id
1 'polypeptide(L)'
;MAGQVYKDKATLKEVMENYAISQRFQFRVDRSNVVRPIVVVDGSHLKSYYTGTFVSASTLDGAAYGVIDSENDAAWTWFFEQFKIAYDVPLFACIWHLWNNVYKKFKKIHAKLSKIYFSMTKAYTQAEFDSLMEKVDIRVKEYLELVGYEKWARLYAHVNRGWTMTSNIIESINVALVSARELSIYDFLEEVRKMFGRWNCSNRKEATQTYTTLGKKYQEMLTLNEAMSTCMTVVPSTEYLHTVNDGGRHYTVCLLERKCVCGRFQVDELPCPHAWAVLKSKFLMPEEYCSNYYKPNTVVMIYDVPVYPLPDKNDWNIPAHVAEEVVLPPKWKRPPGRPNKKHDKLLSELMQPKNQHSCSICGQGGHNKRTCRNAPRRI
;
A
#
# COMPACT_ATOMS: atom_id res chain seq x y z
N MET A 1 -18.58 -38.60 -12.43
CA MET A 1 -18.24 -38.69 -11.00
C MET A 1 -18.12 -37.28 -10.45
N ALA A 2 -19.06 -36.90 -9.60
CA ALA A 2 -19.38 -35.53 -9.21
C ALA A 2 -18.29 -34.88 -8.35
N GLY A 3 -18.04 -33.59 -8.61
CA GLY A 3 -17.21 -32.72 -7.79
C GLY A 3 -17.87 -32.47 -6.44
N GLN A 4 -17.15 -32.80 -5.37
CA GLN A 4 -17.44 -32.28 -4.04
C GLN A 4 -16.80 -30.89 -3.95
N VAL A 5 -17.52 -29.90 -4.47
CA VAL A 5 -17.49 -28.53 -3.95
C VAL A 5 -18.16 -28.59 -2.57
N TYR A 6 -17.66 -27.82 -1.62
CA TYR A 6 -18.22 -27.63 -0.27
C TYR A 6 -19.72 -27.89 -0.24
N LYS A 7 -20.13 -28.91 0.53
CA LYS A 7 -21.43 -29.57 0.36
C LYS A 7 -22.63 -28.69 0.65
N ASP A 8 -22.43 -27.48 1.15
CA ASP A 8 -23.41 -26.44 0.97
C ASP A 8 -22.74 -25.05 0.98
N LYS A 9 -22.71 -24.42 -0.20
CA LYS A 9 -22.27 -23.03 -0.35
C LYS A 9 -23.18 -22.08 0.44
N ALA A 10 -24.45 -22.46 0.68
CA ALA A 10 -25.37 -21.73 1.53
C ALA A 10 -24.99 -21.90 3.01
N THR A 11 -24.65 -23.10 3.50
CA THR A 11 -24.16 -23.33 4.86
C THR A 11 -22.84 -22.63 5.12
N LEU A 12 -21.85 -22.67 4.20
CA LEU A 12 -20.58 -21.96 4.41
C LEU A 12 -20.79 -20.45 4.36
N LYS A 13 -21.69 -19.97 3.51
CA LYS A 13 -22.17 -18.58 3.50
C LYS A 13 -22.96 -18.25 4.75
N GLU A 14 -23.77 -19.15 5.30
CA GLU A 14 -24.62 -18.99 6.49
C GLU A 14 -23.81 -19.11 7.78
N VAL A 15 -22.75 -19.91 7.82
CA VAL A 15 -21.77 -19.99 8.90
C VAL A 15 -20.86 -18.79 8.83
N MET A 16 -20.41 -18.38 7.65
CA MET A 16 -19.70 -17.11 7.48
C MET A 16 -20.61 -15.93 7.78
N GLU A 17 -21.88 -15.91 7.39
CA GLU A 17 -22.87 -14.87 7.69
C GLU A 17 -23.27 -14.92 9.16
N ASN A 18 -23.47 -16.07 9.79
CA ASN A 18 -23.82 -16.17 11.22
C ASN A 18 -22.60 -15.91 12.11
N TYR A 19 -21.39 -16.35 11.78
CA TYR A 19 -20.17 -15.92 12.49
C TYR A 19 -19.83 -14.45 12.20
N ALA A 20 -20.09 -13.96 10.98
CA ALA A 20 -19.87 -12.56 10.63
C ALA A 20 -20.88 -11.61 11.27
N ILE A 21 -22.14 -12.02 11.38
CA ILE A 21 -23.26 -11.18 11.79
C ILE A 21 -23.53 -11.34 13.29
N SER A 22 -23.31 -12.51 13.90
CA SER A 22 -23.55 -12.69 15.35
C SER A 22 -22.43 -12.16 16.25
N GLN A 23 -21.18 -12.09 15.77
CA GLN A 23 -20.02 -11.79 16.64
C GLN A 23 -18.85 -10.98 16.00
N ARG A 24 -19.10 -10.09 15.01
CA ARG A 24 -18.19 -8.98 14.53
C ARG A 24 -17.56 -9.12 13.12
N PHE A 25 -18.36 -8.92 12.08
CA PHE A 25 -17.99 -8.00 10.97
C PHE A 25 -18.36 -6.55 11.31
N GLN A 26 -18.63 -6.26 12.59
CA GLN A 26 -18.52 -4.93 13.16
C GLN A 26 -17.04 -4.57 13.38
N PHE A 27 -16.27 -4.48 12.30
CA PHE A 27 -15.41 -3.30 12.15
C PHE A 27 -16.18 -2.25 11.35
N ARG A 28 -17.45 -2.02 11.71
CA ARG A 28 -17.96 -0.64 11.73
C ARG A 28 -17.16 0.05 12.82
N VAL A 29 -16.00 0.58 12.45
CA VAL A 29 -15.65 1.88 13.00
C VAL A 29 -16.84 2.73 12.57
N ASP A 30 -17.71 3.13 13.50
CA ASP A 30 -18.56 4.30 13.25
C ASP A 30 -17.55 5.38 12.86
N ARG A 31 -17.38 5.56 11.56
CA ARG A 31 -16.30 6.37 11.05
C ARG A 31 -16.61 7.74 11.59
N SER A 32 -15.71 8.26 12.42
CA SER A 32 -15.59 9.71 12.48
C SER A 32 -15.47 10.18 11.03
N ASN A 33 -16.07 11.33 10.68
CA ASN A 33 -16.00 11.92 9.34
C ASN A 33 -14.55 12.31 8.92
N VAL A 34 -13.54 11.68 9.52
CA VAL A 34 -12.13 12.05 9.59
C VAL A 34 -11.24 10.90 9.07
N VAL A 35 -11.74 10.03 8.19
CA VAL A 35 -10.95 8.94 7.56
C VAL A 35 -10.76 9.17 6.06
N ARG A 36 -9.56 8.89 5.52
CA ARG A 36 -9.32 8.95 4.07
C ARG A 36 -9.76 7.65 3.37
N PRO A 37 -10.54 7.70 2.28
CA PRO A 37 -11.13 6.50 1.67
C PRO A 37 -10.17 5.74 0.74
N ILE A 38 -8.88 5.63 1.08
CA ILE A 38 -7.90 4.90 0.25
C ILE A 38 -7.63 3.55 0.87
N VAL A 39 -8.05 2.50 0.17
CA VAL A 39 -7.90 1.12 0.61
C VAL A 39 -6.94 0.41 -0.33
N VAL A 40 -5.93 -0.23 0.27
CA VAL A 40 -5.00 -1.11 -0.42
C VAL A 40 -5.44 -2.54 -0.17
N VAL A 41 -5.62 -3.33 -1.21
CA VAL A 41 -6.02 -4.73 -1.12
C VAL A 41 -4.89 -5.62 -1.62
N ASP A 42 -4.63 -6.74 -0.93
CA ASP A 42 -3.72 -7.78 -1.39
C ASP A 42 -4.15 -9.17 -0.94
N GLY A 43 -3.67 -10.17 -1.67
CA GLY A 43 -3.81 -11.59 -1.39
C GLY A 43 -2.49 -12.20 -0.97
N SER A 44 -2.54 -13.19 -0.09
CA SER A 44 -1.37 -13.94 0.32
C SER A 44 -1.72 -15.38 0.63
N HIS A 45 -1.08 -16.30 -0.10
CA HIS A 45 -1.34 -17.72 0.07
C HIS A 45 -0.97 -18.21 1.47
N LEU A 46 -1.90 -18.94 2.09
CA LEU A 46 -1.66 -19.70 3.30
C LEU A 46 -0.81 -20.93 2.95
N LYS A 47 0.08 -21.31 3.87
CA LYS A 47 1.00 -22.44 3.71
C LYS A 47 0.52 -23.70 4.46
N SER A 48 -0.57 -23.59 5.21
CA SER A 48 -1.10 -24.67 6.03
C SER A 48 -1.86 -25.72 5.22
N TYR A 49 -2.23 -26.81 5.89
CA TYR A 49 -2.96 -27.95 5.30
C TYR A 49 -4.30 -27.56 4.67
N TYR A 50 -4.90 -26.46 5.13
CA TYR A 50 -6.20 -25.99 4.66
C TYR A 50 -6.09 -25.18 3.36
N THR A 51 -4.88 -24.89 2.87
CA THR A 51 -4.64 -24.05 1.67
C THR A 51 -5.46 -22.74 1.72
N GLY A 52 -5.70 -22.07 0.60
CA GLY A 52 -6.44 -20.80 0.58
C GLY A 52 -5.56 -19.55 0.58
N THR A 53 -6.22 -18.41 0.48
CA THR A 53 -5.57 -17.10 0.34
C THR A 53 -6.11 -16.15 1.40
N PHE A 54 -5.21 -15.61 2.22
CA PHE A 54 -5.51 -14.48 3.09
C PHE A 54 -5.68 -13.24 2.23
N VAL A 55 -6.85 -12.62 2.29
CA VAL A 55 -7.11 -11.33 1.67
C VAL A 55 -7.18 -10.27 2.74
N SER A 56 -6.50 -9.16 2.51
CA SER A 56 -6.55 -8.00 3.40
C SER A 56 -6.79 -6.74 2.61
N ALA A 57 -7.68 -5.91 3.11
CA ALA A 57 -8.01 -4.58 2.64
C ALA A 57 -7.65 -3.60 3.76
N SER A 58 -6.53 -2.89 3.61
CA SER A 58 -6.01 -1.98 4.64
C SER A 58 -5.97 -0.55 4.13
N THR A 59 -6.38 0.37 4.98
CA THR A 59 -6.22 1.82 4.83
C THR A 59 -5.10 2.29 5.76
N LEU A 60 -4.82 3.59 5.77
CA LEU A 60 -3.99 4.20 6.82
C LEU A 60 -4.63 4.09 8.21
N ASP A 61 -5.96 3.97 8.26
CA ASP A 61 -6.79 4.24 9.43
C ASP A 61 -7.59 3.01 9.91
N GLY A 62 -7.37 1.85 9.29
CA GLY A 62 -8.12 0.62 9.61
C GLY A 62 -7.94 -0.47 8.55
N ALA A 63 -8.28 -1.71 8.90
CA ALA A 63 -8.14 -2.87 8.02
C ALA A 63 -9.33 -3.82 8.12
N ALA A 64 -9.63 -4.48 7.01
CA ALA A 64 -10.54 -5.61 6.90
C ALA A 64 -9.77 -6.80 6.32
N TYR A 65 -10.10 -8.02 6.74
CA TYR A 65 -9.40 -9.20 6.25
C TYR A 65 -10.32 -10.43 6.24
N GLY A 66 -9.92 -11.43 5.47
CA GLY A 66 -10.63 -12.69 5.33
C GLY A 66 -9.76 -13.79 4.73
N VAL A 67 -10.30 -15.00 4.66
CA VAL A 67 -9.68 -16.14 3.99
C VAL A 67 -10.62 -16.61 2.89
N ILE A 68 -10.10 -16.70 1.67
CA ILE A 68 -10.79 -17.23 0.49
C ILE A 68 -10.17 -18.58 0.07
N ASP A 69 -10.93 -19.35 -0.70
CA ASP A 69 -10.56 -20.69 -1.14
C ASP A 69 -9.35 -20.71 -2.09
N SER A 70 -9.23 -19.73 -2.98
CA SER A 70 -8.09 -19.57 -3.90
C SER A 70 -8.04 -18.18 -4.52
N GLU A 71 -6.88 -17.78 -5.03
CA GLU A 71 -6.73 -16.53 -5.78
C GLU A 71 -7.24 -16.73 -7.22
N ASN A 72 -8.52 -16.41 -7.44
CA ASN A 72 -9.16 -16.48 -8.74
C ASN A 72 -10.12 -15.30 -8.95
N ASP A 73 -10.53 -15.06 -10.19
CA ASP A 73 -11.38 -13.91 -10.55
C ASP A 73 -12.72 -13.92 -9.79
N ALA A 74 -13.32 -15.09 -9.54
CA ALA A 74 -14.59 -15.18 -8.82
C ALA A 74 -14.45 -14.82 -7.34
N ALA A 75 -13.38 -15.26 -6.68
CA ALA A 75 -13.10 -14.96 -5.29
C ALA A 75 -12.76 -13.48 -5.08
N TRP A 76 -11.99 -12.88 -6.00
CA TRP A 76 -11.75 -11.43 -6.01
C TRP A 76 -13.02 -10.63 -6.30
N THR A 77 -13.83 -11.07 -7.26
CA THR A 77 -15.12 -10.41 -7.58
C THR A 77 -16.02 -10.40 -6.36
N TRP A 78 -16.20 -11.55 -5.70
CA TRP A 78 -16.98 -11.64 -4.46
C TRP A 78 -16.43 -10.70 -3.38
N PHE A 79 -15.10 -10.71 -3.16
CA PHE A 79 -14.49 -9.85 -2.16
C PHE A 79 -14.74 -8.36 -2.45
N PHE A 80 -14.54 -7.92 -3.70
CA PHE A 80 -14.76 -6.53 -4.09
C PHE A 80 -16.25 -6.14 -4.09
N GLU A 81 -17.17 -7.07 -4.36
CA GLU A 81 -18.62 -6.84 -4.22
C GLU A 81 -18.99 -6.61 -2.75
N GLN A 82 -18.55 -7.49 -1.84
CA GLN A 82 -18.75 -7.29 -0.40
C GLN A 82 -18.12 -5.98 0.08
N PHE A 83 -16.93 -5.69 -0.42
CA PHE A 83 -16.21 -4.47 -0.09
C PHE A 83 -16.95 -3.22 -0.59
N LYS A 84 -17.50 -3.26 -1.81
CA LYS A 84 -18.27 -2.14 -2.38
C LYS A 84 -19.58 -1.93 -1.63
N ILE A 85 -20.30 -3.00 -1.29
CA ILE A 85 -21.52 -2.93 -0.47
C ILE A 85 -21.21 -2.27 0.89
N ALA A 86 -20.06 -2.61 1.49
CA ALA A 86 -19.68 -2.10 2.79
C ALA A 86 -19.15 -0.65 2.78
N TYR A 87 -18.48 -0.22 1.70
CA TYR A 87 -17.66 1.00 1.73
C TYR A 87 -17.89 1.99 0.58
N ASP A 88 -18.59 1.62 -0.50
CA ASP A 88 -18.83 2.45 -1.69
C ASP A 88 -17.59 3.27 -2.15
N VAL A 89 -16.43 2.61 -2.26
CA VAL A 89 -15.17 3.28 -2.61
C VAL A 89 -14.69 2.96 -4.02
N PRO A 90 -14.07 3.94 -4.70
CA PRO A 90 -13.43 3.72 -5.98
C PRO A 90 -12.17 2.86 -5.88
N LEU A 91 -11.97 2.01 -6.89
CA LEU A 91 -10.82 1.11 -6.98
C LEU A 91 -9.67 1.76 -7.75
N PHE A 92 -8.46 1.60 -7.22
CA PHE A 92 -7.25 2.14 -7.83
C PHE A 92 -6.17 1.08 -7.96
N ALA A 93 -5.33 1.20 -8.99
CA ALA A 93 -4.17 0.35 -9.16
C ALA A 93 -3.01 0.79 -8.26
N CYS A 94 -2.31 -0.19 -7.67
CA CYS A 94 -1.01 0.00 -7.06
C CYS A 94 0.03 0.27 -8.16
N ILE A 95 0.73 1.39 -8.07
CA ILE A 95 1.69 1.79 -9.12
C ILE A 95 2.87 0.82 -9.22
N TRP A 96 3.22 0.13 -8.13
CA TRP A 96 4.30 -0.87 -8.12
C TRP A 96 3.88 -2.17 -8.81
N HIS A 97 2.68 -2.68 -8.54
CA HIS A 97 2.14 -3.84 -9.25
C HIS A 97 1.92 -3.56 -10.74
N LEU A 98 1.41 -2.38 -11.08
CA LEU A 98 1.29 -1.96 -12.47
C LEU A 98 2.67 -1.86 -13.15
N TRP A 99 3.69 -1.32 -12.45
CA TRP A 99 5.06 -1.34 -12.95
C TRP A 99 5.56 -2.76 -13.21
N ASN A 100 5.28 -3.72 -12.32
CA ASN A 100 5.67 -5.11 -12.54
C ASN A 100 5.00 -5.72 -13.77
N ASN A 101 3.74 -5.38 -14.03
CA ASN A 101 3.04 -5.83 -15.23
C ASN A 101 3.68 -5.24 -16.50
N VAL A 102 3.98 -3.93 -16.49
CA VAL A 102 4.74 -3.26 -17.55
C VAL A 102 6.10 -3.93 -17.74
N TYR A 103 6.83 -4.17 -16.66
CA TYR A 103 8.15 -4.79 -16.67
C TYR A 103 8.12 -6.19 -17.30
N LYS A 104 7.17 -7.04 -16.87
CA LYS A 104 7.00 -8.41 -17.38
C LYS A 104 6.63 -8.43 -18.87
N LYS A 105 5.78 -7.49 -19.30
CA LYS A 105 5.27 -7.41 -20.68
C LYS A 105 6.29 -6.83 -21.65
N PHE A 106 7.08 -5.83 -21.23
CA PHE A 106 7.90 -5.03 -22.16
C PHE A 106 9.43 -5.23 -22.06
N LYS A 107 9.95 -6.04 -21.12
CA LYS A 107 11.28 -6.71 -21.05
C LYS A 107 12.59 -6.01 -21.53
N LYS A 108 12.61 -4.78 -22.07
CA LYS A 108 13.77 -4.25 -22.82
C LYS A 108 14.29 -2.88 -22.38
N ILE A 109 13.71 -2.17 -21.42
CA ILE A 109 14.19 -0.83 -21.02
C ILE A 109 13.94 -0.61 -19.51
N HIS A 110 14.98 -0.73 -18.66
CA HIS A 110 14.74 -1.02 -17.24
C HIS A 110 14.98 0.15 -16.28
N ALA A 111 16.18 0.71 -16.18
CA ALA A 111 16.47 1.66 -15.11
C ALA A 111 15.89 3.06 -15.38
N LYS A 112 16.06 3.58 -16.60
CA LYS A 112 15.59 4.93 -16.98
C LYS A 112 14.07 5.00 -17.04
N LEU A 113 13.42 3.97 -17.59
CA LEU A 113 11.96 3.90 -17.69
C LEU A 113 11.30 3.78 -16.31
N SER A 114 11.88 3.04 -15.37
CA SER A 114 11.37 2.94 -13.99
C SER A 114 11.27 4.31 -13.33
N LYS A 115 12.36 5.09 -13.39
CA LYS A 115 12.39 6.46 -12.83
C LYS A 115 11.34 7.36 -13.48
N ILE A 116 11.21 7.31 -14.81
CA ILE A 116 10.21 8.08 -15.57
C ILE A 116 8.81 7.67 -15.13
N TYR A 117 8.51 6.36 -15.10
CA TYR A 117 7.20 5.83 -14.73
C TYR A 117 6.79 6.26 -13.33
N PHE A 118 7.63 6.05 -12.30
CA PHE A 118 7.27 6.42 -10.94
C PHE A 118 7.15 7.94 -10.77
N SER A 119 7.95 8.73 -11.47
CA SER A 119 7.81 10.20 -11.46
C SER A 119 6.51 10.62 -12.12
N MET A 120 6.16 10.01 -13.25
CA MET A 120 4.95 10.29 -14.03
C MET A 120 3.69 9.95 -13.23
N THR A 121 3.66 8.79 -12.57
CA THR A 121 2.52 8.40 -11.73
C THR A 121 2.25 9.38 -10.60
N LYS A 122 3.29 10.05 -10.10
CA LYS A 122 3.26 11.00 -8.97
C LYS A 122 3.23 12.46 -9.39
N ALA A 123 3.20 12.76 -10.69
CA ALA A 123 3.20 14.12 -11.21
C ALA A 123 2.03 14.91 -10.62
N TYR A 124 2.29 16.18 -10.29
CA TYR A 124 1.29 17.07 -9.69
C TYR A 124 0.62 17.95 -10.73
N THR A 125 1.24 18.12 -11.90
CA THR A 125 0.76 19.00 -12.97
C THR A 125 0.69 18.26 -14.30
N GLN A 126 -0.20 18.72 -15.16
CA GLN A 126 -0.36 18.21 -16.53
C GLN A 126 0.95 18.34 -17.32
N ALA A 127 1.60 19.49 -17.26
CA ALA A 127 2.86 19.74 -17.96
C ALA A 127 4.00 18.77 -17.54
N GLU A 128 4.11 18.45 -16.24
CA GLU A 128 5.07 17.44 -15.77
C GLU A 128 4.71 16.05 -16.28
N PHE A 129 3.43 15.68 -16.24
CA PHE A 129 2.95 14.39 -16.72
C PHE A 129 3.24 14.21 -18.21
N ASP A 130 2.85 15.18 -19.04
CA ASP A 130 3.02 15.14 -20.49
C ASP A 130 4.49 15.08 -20.89
N SER A 131 5.35 15.91 -20.26
CA SER A 131 6.80 15.87 -20.52
C SER A 131 7.45 14.53 -20.16
N LEU A 132 6.91 13.82 -19.17
CA LEU A 132 7.38 12.49 -18.83
C LEU A 132 6.82 11.43 -19.77
N MET A 133 5.54 11.56 -20.13
CA MET A 133 4.85 10.67 -21.05
C MET A 133 5.54 10.68 -22.42
N GLU A 134 5.94 11.84 -22.96
CA GLU A 134 6.69 11.94 -24.22
C GLU A 134 7.91 11.02 -24.30
N LYS A 135 8.59 10.78 -23.17
CA LYS A 135 9.81 9.96 -23.06
C LYS A 135 9.54 8.45 -23.00
N VAL A 136 8.28 8.02 -23.00
CA VAL A 136 7.83 6.63 -22.91
C VAL A 136 7.60 6.04 -24.31
N ASP A 137 8.00 4.78 -24.53
CA ASP A 137 7.75 4.02 -25.77
C ASP A 137 6.24 3.91 -26.04
N ILE A 138 5.84 4.08 -27.31
CA ILE A 138 4.43 4.12 -27.74
C ILE A 138 3.63 2.91 -27.25
N ARG A 139 4.21 1.70 -27.25
CA ARG A 139 3.50 0.48 -26.82
C ARG A 139 3.23 0.46 -25.33
N VAL A 140 4.10 1.10 -24.55
CA VAL A 140 3.91 1.26 -23.10
C VAL A 140 2.84 2.34 -22.85
N LYS A 141 2.83 3.42 -23.63
CA LYS A 141 1.78 4.47 -23.55
C LYS A 141 0.39 3.87 -23.77
N GLU A 142 0.19 3.17 -24.88
CA GLU A 142 -1.07 2.52 -25.24
C GLU A 142 -1.53 1.55 -24.14
N TYR A 143 -0.60 0.77 -23.57
CA TYR A 143 -0.93 -0.12 -22.46
C TYR A 143 -1.36 0.63 -21.20
N LEU A 144 -0.68 1.72 -20.85
CA LEU A 144 -1.02 2.52 -19.67
C LEU A 144 -2.33 3.29 -19.83
N GLU A 145 -2.64 3.72 -21.05
CA GLU A 145 -3.92 4.34 -21.42
C GLU A 145 -5.08 3.33 -21.32
N LEU A 146 -4.87 2.11 -21.83
CA LEU A 146 -5.86 1.03 -21.73
C LEU A 146 -6.21 0.67 -20.27
N VAL A 147 -5.24 0.79 -19.35
CA VAL A 147 -5.51 0.58 -17.91
C VAL A 147 -6.44 1.67 -17.35
N GLY A 148 -6.37 2.89 -17.90
CA GLY A 148 -7.11 4.07 -17.43
C GLY A 148 -6.28 4.92 -16.47
N TYR A 149 -5.94 6.15 -16.87
CA TYR A 149 -5.08 7.05 -16.09
C TYR A 149 -5.66 7.38 -14.71
N GLU A 150 -6.97 7.51 -14.61
CA GLU A 150 -7.74 7.74 -13.38
C GLU A 150 -7.49 6.66 -12.32
N LYS A 151 -7.09 5.45 -12.72
CA LYS A 151 -6.83 4.33 -11.80
C LYS A 151 -5.44 4.35 -11.18
N TRP A 152 -4.45 4.99 -11.81
CA TRP A 152 -3.05 4.86 -11.40
C TRP A 152 -2.27 6.18 -11.30
N ALA A 153 -2.64 7.21 -12.05
CA ALA A 153 -1.96 8.49 -12.04
C ALA A 153 -2.63 9.43 -11.03
N ARG A 154 -1.81 10.07 -10.18
CA ARG A 154 -2.27 11.03 -9.17
C ARG A 154 -3.11 12.15 -9.78
N LEU A 155 -2.62 12.71 -10.88
CA LEU A 155 -3.22 13.86 -11.55
C LEU A 155 -4.67 13.62 -12.01
N TYR A 156 -4.99 12.39 -12.43
CA TYR A 156 -6.30 12.03 -13.00
C TYR A 156 -7.22 11.32 -12.01
N ALA A 157 -6.76 11.11 -10.77
CA ALA A 157 -7.57 10.47 -9.75
C ALA A 157 -8.72 11.39 -9.33
N HIS A 158 -9.95 10.90 -9.41
CA HIS A 158 -11.16 11.64 -9.01
C HIS A 158 -11.29 11.83 -7.49
N VAL A 159 -10.53 11.06 -6.70
CA VAL A 159 -10.37 11.24 -5.25
C VAL A 159 -8.92 11.56 -4.94
N ASN A 160 -8.69 12.42 -3.95
CA ASN A 160 -7.35 12.69 -3.46
C ASN A 160 -6.77 11.44 -2.79
N ARG A 161 -5.94 10.71 -3.55
CA ARG A 161 -5.19 9.54 -3.08
C ARG A 161 -3.99 9.89 -2.20
N GLY A 162 -3.74 11.18 -1.98
CA GLY A 162 -2.61 11.72 -1.22
C GLY A 162 -1.29 11.02 -1.56
N TRP A 163 -0.76 10.31 -0.56
CA TRP A 163 0.53 9.64 -0.60
C TRP A 163 0.44 8.12 -0.80
N THR A 164 -0.75 7.55 -0.74
CA THR A 164 -0.96 6.09 -0.75
C THR A 164 -1.18 5.60 -2.18
N MET A 165 -0.08 5.41 -2.88
CA MET A 165 -0.07 4.91 -4.27
C MET A 165 0.55 3.52 -4.42
N THR A 166 1.23 3.02 -3.38
CA THR A 166 1.92 1.72 -3.36
C THR A 166 1.32 0.79 -2.30
N SER A 167 1.67 -0.48 -2.38
CA SER A 167 1.21 -1.57 -1.51
C SER A 167 1.96 -1.68 -0.18
N ASN A 168 2.74 -0.68 0.23
CA ASN A 168 3.64 -0.77 1.39
C ASN A 168 2.94 -1.21 2.69
N ILE A 169 1.72 -0.73 2.92
CA ILE A 169 0.92 -1.10 4.11
C ILE A 169 0.70 -2.62 4.13
N ILE A 170 0.31 -3.18 3.00
CA ILE A 170 0.03 -4.61 2.90
C ILE A 170 1.31 -5.45 2.86
N GLU A 171 2.36 -4.97 2.21
CA GLU A 171 3.67 -5.64 2.26
C GLU A 171 4.17 -5.78 3.70
N SER A 172 3.96 -4.75 4.54
CA SER A 172 4.29 -4.80 5.97
C SER A 172 3.46 -5.86 6.72
N ILE A 173 2.15 -5.91 6.48
CA ILE A 173 1.26 -6.93 7.05
C ILE A 173 1.71 -8.33 6.62
N ASN A 174 2.01 -8.51 5.34
CA ASN A 174 2.42 -9.78 4.78
C ASN A 174 3.72 -10.28 5.41
N VAL A 175 4.70 -9.39 5.59
CA VAL A 175 5.98 -9.68 6.28
C VAL A 175 5.74 -10.07 7.73
N ALA A 176 4.88 -9.34 8.45
CA ALA A 176 4.57 -9.63 9.85
C ALA A 176 3.88 -11.01 10.02
N LEU A 177 3.14 -11.47 9.02
CA LEU A 177 2.37 -12.71 9.06
C LEU A 177 3.06 -13.92 8.42
N VAL A 178 4.30 -13.80 7.93
CA VAL A 178 4.97 -14.90 7.18
C VAL A 178 4.97 -16.22 7.95
N SER A 179 5.31 -16.18 9.24
CA SER A 179 5.36 -17.38 10.10
C SER A 179 3.97 -17.87 10.47
N ALA A 180 3.01 -16.96 10.65
CA ALA A 180 1.63 -17.31 11.00
C ALA A 180 0.91 -18.07 9.88
N ARG A 181 1.32 -17.92 8.61
CA ARG A 181 0.70 -18.59 7.45
C ARG A 181 0.78 -20.12 7.49
N GLU A 182 1.62 -20.69 8.33
CA GLU A 182 1.75 -22.14 8.50
C GLU A 182 0.77 -22.71 9.53
N LEU A 183 0.09 -21.84 10.28
CA LEU A 183 -0.86 -22.20 11.32
C LEU A 183 -2.21 -22.67 10.77
N SER A 184 -3.03 -23.27 11.63
CA SER A 184 -4.45 -23.52 11.33
C SER A 184 -5.16 -22.20 10.98
N ILE A 185 -6.28 -22.25 10.26
CA ILE A 185 -7.04 -21.03 9.90
C ILE A 185 -7.37 -20.22 11.15
N TYR A 186 -7.84 -20.88 12.20
CA TYR A 186 -8.15 -20.23 13.47
C TYR A 186 -6.91 -19.56 14.07
N ASP A 187 -5.81 -20.31 14.26
CA ASP A 187 -4.63 -19.78 14.94
C ASP A 187 -3.97 -18.65 14.10
N PHE A 188 -4.05 -18.74 12.77
CA PHE A 188 -3.66 -17.66 11.88
C PHE A 188 -4.50 -16.40 12.08
N LEU A 189 -5.84 -16.51 12.08
CA LEU A 189 -6.74 -15.37 12.29
C LEU A 189 -6.55 -14.75 13.68
N GLU A 190 -6.25 -15.56 14.69
CA GLU A 190 -5.92 -15.09 16.03
C GLU A 190 -4.59 -14.33 16.06
N GLU A 191 -3.56 -14.78 15.32
CA GLU A 191 -2.32 -14.01 15.17
C GLU A 191 -2.53 -12.69 14.41
N VAL A 192 -3.39 -12.67 13.40
CA VAL A 192 -3.81 -11.44 12.70
C VAL A 192 -4.47 -10.47 13.69
N ARG A 193 -5.43 -10.95 14.49
CA ARG A 193 -6.13 -10.14 15.50
C ARG A 193 -5.15 -9.57 16.54
N LYS A 194 -4.26 -10.40 17.08
CA LYS A 194 -3.22 -9.97 18.04
C LYS A 194 -2.27 -8.94 17.42
N MET A 195 -1.87 -9.12 16.16
CA MET A 195 -1.02 -8.17 15.45
C MET A 195 -1.70 -6.79 15.35
N PHE A 196 -2.94 -6.74 14.85
CA PHE A 196 -3.68 -5.48 14.78
C PHE A 196 -3.95 -4.87 16.16
N GLY A 197 -4.25 -5.68 17.18
CA GLY A 197 -4.41 -5.20 18.56
C GLY A 197 -3.13 -4.55 19.10
N ARG A 198 -1.97 -5.19 18.92
CA ARG A 198 -0.67 -4.61 19.31
C ARG A 198 -0.38 -3.33 18.55
N TRP A 199 -0.62 -3.29 17.24
CA TRP A 199 -0.38 -2.11 16.40
C TRP A 199 -1.30 -0.95 16.79
N ASN A 200 -2.59 -1.18 17.02
CA ASN A 200 -3.52 -0.15 17.49
C ASN A 200 -3.06 0.44 18.82
N CYS A 201 -2.70 -0.40 19.79
CA CYS A 201 -2.20 0.07 21.09
C CYS A 201 -0.90 0.89 20.95
N SER A 202 0.05 0.42 20.15
CA SER A 202 1.32 1.12 19.92
C SER A 202 1.11 2.46 19.22
N ASN A 203 0.33 2.49 18.14
CA ASN A 203 0.06 3.70 17.36
C ASN A 203 -0.70 4.74 18.19
N ARG A 204 -1.70 4.30 18.97
CA ARG A 204 -2.42 5.19 19.90
C ARG A 204 -1.47 5.76 20.95
N LYS A 205 -0.64 4.93 21.56
CA LYS A 205 0.35 5.38 22.56
C LYS A 205 1.33 6.40 21.97
N GLU A 206 1.87 6.13 20.78
CA GLU A 206 2.77 7.05 20.08
C GLU A 206 2.08 8.39 19.78
N ALA A 207 0.83 8.34 19.27
CA ALA A 207 0.05 9.54 19.00
C ALA A 207 -0.24 10.36 20.27
N THR A 208 -0.64 9.73 21.37
CA THR A 208 -0.87 10.40 22.67
C THR A 208 0.42 11.01 23.24
N GLN A 209 1.58 10.41 22.96
CA GLN A 209 2.90 10.88 23.41
C GLN A 209 3.57 11.84 22.41
N THR A 210 2.89 12.20 21.32
CA THR A 210 3.38 13.16 20.34
C THR A 210 3.03 14.58 20.80
N TYR A 211 4.04 15.35 21.19
CA TYR A 211 3.88 16.74 21.63
C TYR A 211 3.98 17.76 20.49
N THR A 212 4.29 17.31 19.27
CA THR A 212 4.31 18.18 18.07
C THR A 212 2.90 18.39 17.53
N THR A 213 2.67 19.53 16.86
CA THR A 213 1.36 19.87 16.29
C THR A 213 0.91 18.90 15.18
N LEU A 214 1.87 18.27 14.50
CA LEU A 214 1.66 17.25 13.48
C LEU A 214 2.34 15.94 13.86
N GLY A 215 1.88 14.82 13.29
CA GLY A 215 2.58 13.54 13.36
C GLY A 215 4.00 13.65 12.77
N LYS A 216 4.96 12.92 13.36
CA LYS A 216 6.40 13.03 13.09
C LYS A 216 6.76 13.15 11.59
N LYS A 217 6.26 12.22 10.78
CA LYS A 217 6.49 12.20 9.32
C LYS A 217 6.06 13.51 8.63
N TYR A 218 4.92 14.06 9.02
CA TYR A 218 4.38 15.28 8.41
C TYR A 218 5.12 16.51 8.91
N GLN A 219 5.56 16.51 10.18
CA GLN A 219 6.44 17.55 10.70
C GLN A 219 7.78 17.58 9.95
N GLU A 220 8.41 16.43 9.71
CA GLU A 220 9.66 16.33 8.94
C GLU A 220 9.49 16.87 7.50
N MET A 221 8.37 16.53 6.86
CA MET A 221 8.03 17.06 5.52
C MET A 221 7.85 18.57 5.53
N LEU A 222 7.23 19.10 6.59
CA LEU A 222 6.98 20.51 6.76
C LEU A 222 8.29 21.29 6.94
N THR A 223 9.21 20.77 7.75
CA THR A 223 10.58 21.30 7.91
C THR A 223 11.39 21.22 6.62
N LEU A 224 11.21 20.16 5.81
CA LEU A 224 11.86 20.10 4.48
C LEU A 224 11.32 21.20 3.55
N ASN A 225 10.01 21.43 3.54
CA ASN A 225 9.39 22.49 2.73
C ASN A 225 9.83 23.88 3.19
N GLU A 226 10.02 24.07 4.49
CA GLU A 226 10.64 25.27 5.05
C GLU A 226 12.02 25.52 4.46
N ALA A 227 12.91 24.52 4.55
CA ALA A 227 14.27 24.65 4.05
C ALA A 227 14.28 25.03 2.56
N MET A 228 13.42 24.38 1.76
CA MET A 228 13.28 24.67 0.33
C MET A 228 12.74 26.07 0.02
N SER A 229 11.95 26.67 0.93
CA SER A 229 11.35 27.99 0.74
C SER A 229 12.35 29.16 0.90
N THR A 230 13.50 28.91 1.53
CA THR A 230 14.42 29.95 2.02
C THR A 230 14.92 30.89 0.92
N CYS A 231 15.07 30.39 -0.31
CA CYS A 231 15.61 31.16 -1.43
C CYS A 231 14.52 31.77 -2.34
N MET A 232 13.25 31.70 -1.93
CA MET A 232 12.12 32.15 -2.74
C MET A 232 11.76 33.61 -2.44
N THR A 233 11.36 34.36 -3.47
CA THR A 233 10.88 35.75 -3.31
C THR A 233 9.37 35.80 -3.44
N VAL A 234 8.68 36.45 -2.50
CA VAL A 234 7.23 36.57 -2.50
C VAL A 234 6.82 37.97 -2.91
N VAL A 235 5.89 38.06 -3.86
CA VAL A 235 5.24 39.30 -4.30
C VAL A 235 3.74 39.17 -4.00
N PRO A 236 3.20 39.94 -3.03
CA PRO A 236 1.77 39.91 -2.73
C PRO A 236 0.98 40.55 -3.87
N SER A 237 -0.16 39.95 -4.22
CA SER A 237 -1.12 40.53 -5.18
C SER A 237 -2.41 40.98 -4.49
N THR A 238 -2.89 40.18 -3.53
CA THR A 238 -4.01 40.53 -2.63
C THR A 238 -3.71 40.01 -1.23
N GLU A 239 -4.66 40.12 -0.29
CA GLU A 239 -4.54 39.53 1.05
C GLU A 239 -4.26 38.02 1.01
N TYR A 240 -4.86 37.30 0.06
CA TYR A 240 -4.79 35.84 -0.04
C TYR A 240 -3.97 35.34 -1.23
N LEU A 241 -3.82 36.14 -2.29
CA LEU A 241 -3.15 35.76 -3.54
C LEU A 241 -1.74 36.32 -3.60
N HIS A 242 -0.77 35.45 -3.89
CA HIS A 242 0.65 35.79 -3.91
C HIS A 242 1.33 35.12 -5.09
N THR A 243 2.33 35.79 -5.64
CA THR A 243 3.25 35.23 -6.64
C THR A 243 4.58 34.92 -5.96
N VAL A 244 5.06 33.69 -6.10
CA VAL A 244 6.33 33.23 -5.56
C VAL A 244 7.30 32.99 -6.71
N ASN A 245 8.45 33.65 -6.69
CA ASN A 245 9.56 33.38 -7.60
C ASN A 245 10.47 32.32 -6.97
N ASP A 246 10.59 31.19 -7.67
CA ASP A 246 11.43 30.06 -7.31
C ASP A 246 12.30 29.71 -8.53
N GLY A 247 13.58 30.07 -8.45
CA GLY A 247 14.57 29.80 -9.51
C GLY A 247 14.21 30.39 -10.88
N GLY A 248 13.52 31.55 -10.92
CA GLY A 248 13.10 32.21 -12.16
C GLY A 248 11.74 31.76 -12.70
N ARG A 249 11.05 30.83 -12.02
CA ARG A 249 9.67 30.46 -12.33
C ARG A 249 8.71 31.09 -11.33
N HIS A 250 7.56 31.53 -11.83
CA HIS A 250 6.51 32.12 -11.01
C HIS A 250 5.45 31.08 -10.67
N TYR A 251 5.11 31.01 -9.38
CA TYR A 251 4.05 30.16 -8.85
C TYR A 251 3.00 31.02 -8.15
N THR A 252 1.75 30.85 -8.53
CA THR A 252 0.64 31.52 -7.84
C THR A 252 0.19 30.67 -6.66
N VAL A 253 0.09 31.30 -5.49
CA VAL A 253 -0.37 30.69 -4.24
C VAL A 253 -1.59 31.44 -3.73
N CYS A 254 -2.65 30.70 -3.43
CA CYS A 254 -3.85 31.20 -2.75
C CYS A 254 -3.95 30.57 -1.36
N LEU A 255 -3.80 31.37 -0.30
CA LEU A 255 -3.90 30.89 1.07
C LEU A 255 -5.33 30.55 1.49
N LEU A 256 -6.32 31.31 0.99
CA LEU A 256 -7.74 31.10 1.30
C LEU A 256 -8.21 29.72 0.83
N GLU A 257 -7.93 29.38 -0.42
CA GLU A 257 -8.30 28.08 -1.01
C GLU A 257 -7.29 26.97 -0.73
N ARG A 258 -6.16 27.28 -0.09
CA ARG A 258 -5.04 26.36 0.13
C ARG A 258 -4.52 25.74 -1.17
N LYS A 259 -4.37 26.55 -2.21
CA LYS A 259 -3.94 26.12 -3.55
C LYS A 259 -2.60 26.72 -3.95
N CYS A 260 -1.82 25.93 -4.69
CA CYS A 260 -0.64 26.38 -5.40
C CYS A 260 -0.62 25.81 -6.81
N VAL A 261 -0.12 26.57 -7.78
CA VAL A 261 0.09 26.12 -9.17
C VAL A 261 0.98 24.87 -9.24
N CYS A 262 1.87 24.64 -8.25
CA CYS A 262 2.68 23.42 -8.19
C CYS A 262 1.90 22.15 -7.86
N GLY A 263 0.59 22.23 -7.57
CA GLY A 263 -0.26 21.08 -7.28
C GLY A 263 -0.19 20.54 -5.85
N ARG A 264 0.96 20.72 -5.19
CA ARG A 264 1.26 20.05 -3.92
C ARG A 264 0.40 20.52 -2.75
N PHE A 265 0.10 21.82 -2.65
CA PHE A 265 -0.61 22.36 -1.49
C PHE A 265 -2.00 21.72 -1.32
N GLN A 266 -2.74 21.62 -2.42
CA GLN A 266 -4.07 21.04 -2.45
C GLN A 266 -4.08 19.50 -2.43
N VAL A 267 -3.12 18.83 -3.07
CA VAL A 267 -3.08 17.35 -3.13
C VAL A 267 -2.50 16.77 -1.85
N ASP A 268 -1.40 17.32 -1.36
CA ASP A 268 -0.77 16.83 -0.15
C ASP A 268 -1.50 17.34 1.11
N GLU A 269 -2.40 18.33 0.97
CA GLU A 269 -3.10 19.01 2.07
C GLU A 269 -2.14 19.53 3.15
N LEU A 270 -0.97 20.00 2.71
CA LEU A 270 0.14 20.48 3.52
C LEU A 270 0.83 21.61 2.76
N PRO A 271 1.27 22.70 3.42
CA PRO A 271 1.95 23.79 2.74
C PRO A 271 3.17 23.31 1.96
N CYS A 272 3.11 23.46 0.63
CA CYS A 272 4.26 23.24 -0.25
C CYS A 272 5.34 24.32 -0.01
N PRO A 273 6.57 24.17 -0.53
CA PRO A 273 7.63 25.17 -0.36
C PRO A 273 7.21 26.60 -0.75
N HIS A 274 6.43 26.75 -1.83
CA HIS A 274 5.90 28.05 -2.26
C HIS A 274 4.90 28.63 -1.25
N ALA A 275 3.98 27.80 -0.77
CA ALA A 275 3.02 28.21 0.26
C ALA A 275 3.71 28.57 1.57
N TRP A 276 4.76 27.82 1.94
CA TRP A 276 5.59 28.11 3.10
C TRP A 276 6.26 29.48 2.99
N ALA A 277 6.84 29.82 1.83
CA ALA A 277 7.45 31.13 1.61
C ALA A 277 6.45 32.27 1.88
N VAL A 278 5.21 32.12 1.40
CA VAL A 278 4.14 33.09 1.65
C VAL A 278 3.78 33.17 3.13
N LEU A 279 3.57 32.03 3.79
CA LEU A 279 3.24 31.97 5.23
C LEU A 279 4.32 32.65 6.08
N LYS A 280 5.60 32.40 5.77
CA LYS A 280 6.74 33.03 6.41
C LYS A 280 6.74 34.55 6.21
N SER A 281 6.42 35.04 5.00
CA SER A 281 6.34 36.48 4.73
C SER A 281 5.21 37.20 5.48
N LYS A 282 4.17 36.47 5.89
CA LYS A 282 3.02 36.99 6.64
C LYS A 282 3.06 36.68 8.13
N PHE A 283 4.12 36.02 8.62
CA PHE A 283 4.24 35.56 10.01
C PHE A 283 3.07 34.67 10.46
N LEU A 284 2.56 33.82 9.56
CA LEU A 284 1.47 32.88 9.83
C LEU A 284 2.02 31.51 10.20
N MET A 285 1.32 30.82 11.12
CA MET A 285 1.67 29.47 11.57
C MET A 285 1.30 28.43 10.52
N PRO A 286 2.27 27.72 9.90
CA PRO A 286 1.97 26.82 8.80
C PRO A 286 1.18 25.57 9.18
N GLU A 287 1.25 25.16 10.44
CA GLU A 287 0.51 24.02 10.98
C GLU A 287 -1.02 24.23 10.92
N GLU A 288 -1.49 25.49 10.92
CA GLU A 288 -2.91 25.84 10.77
C GLU A 288 -3.43 25.60 9.34
N TYR A 289 -2.51 25.60 8.38
CA TYR A 289 -2.77 25.34 6.96
C TYR A 289 -2.61 23.87 6.58
N CYS A 290 -2.20 23.02 7.54
CA CYS A 290 -2.14 21.58 7.36
C CYS A 290 -3.52 20.94 7.59
N SER A 291 -3.74 19.80 6.95
CA SER A 291 -4.94 19.01 7.16
C SER A 291 -5.05 18.49 8.59
N ASN A 292 -6.27 18.44 9.13
CA ASN A 292 -6.51 17.85 10.44
C ASN A 292 -6.16 16.35 10.47
N TYR A 293 -6.16 15.67 9.32
CA TYR A 293 -5.70 14.28 9.19
C TYR A 293 -4.26 14.05 9.69
N TYR A 294 -3.42 15.09 9.68
CA TYR A 294 -2.02 14.98 10.06
C TYR A 294 -1.76 15.30 11.53
N LYS A 295 -2.80 15.71 12.28
CA LYS A 295 -2.68 16.07 13.70
C LYS A 295 -2.76 14.83 14.59
N PRO A 296 -1.97 14.75 15.67
CA PRO A 296 -1.97 13.60 16.58
C PRO A 296 -3.36 13.28 17.16
N ASN A 297 -4.17 14.30 17.49
CA ASN A 297 -5.52 14.09 18.03
C ASN A 297 -6.39 13.26 17.08
N THR A 298 -6.30 13.49 15.77
CA THR A 298 -7.03 12.70 14.78
C THR A 298 -6.58 11.25 14.78
N VAL A 299 -5.27 11.01 14.91
CA VAL A 299 -4.70 9.66 15.00
C VAL A 299 -5.20 8.95 16.26
N VAL A 300 -5.24 9.63 17.41
CA VAL A 300 -5.81 9.07 18.65
C VAL A 300 -7.27 8.65 18.45
N MET A 301 -8.08 9.48 17.79
CA MET A 301 -9.48 9.17 17.47
C MET A 301 -9.62 7.96 16.52
N ILE A 302 -8.74 7.85 15.52
CA ILE A 302 -8.72 6.72 14.58
C ILE A 302 -8.49 5.40 15.32
N TYR A 303 -7.57 5.38 16.29
CA TYR A 303 -7.21 4.18 17.05
C TYR A 303 -8.00 3.99 18.36
N ASP A 304 -9.08 4.76 18.58
CA ASP A 304 -9.87 4.66 19.81
C ASP A 304 -10.76 3.40 19.84
N VAL A 305 -11.08 2.82 18.67
CA VAL A 305 -11.85 1.58 18.58
C VAL A 305 -10.98 0.40 19.05
N PRO A 306 -11.37 -0.29 20.13
CA PRO A 306 -10.57 -1.39 20.67
C PRO A 306 -10.67 -2.64 19.79
N VAL A 307 -9.53 -3.30 19.57
CA VAL A 307 -9.50 -4.68 19.08
C VAL A 307 -9.76 -5.60 20.27
N TYR A 308 -11.00 -6.04 20.43
CA TYR A 308 -11.39 -6.84 21.57
C TYR A 308 -10.64 -8.19 21.62
N PRO A 309 -10.19 -8.62 22.81
CA PRO A 309 -9.70 -9.98 23.02
C PRO A 309 -10.82 -11.00 22.78
N LEU A 310 -10.43 -12.18 22.30
CA LEU A 310 -11.30 -13.34 22.31
C LEU A 310 -11.19 -14.05 23.67
N PRO A 311 -12.29 -14.57 24.21
CA PRO A 311 -12.24 -15.43 25.38
C PRO A 311 -11.48 -16.73 25.06
N ASP A 312 -11.06 -17.46 26.10
CA ASP A 312 -10.37 -18.73 25.92
C ASP A 312 -11.27 -19.74 25.18
N LYS A 313 -10.66 -20.66 24.42
CA LYS A 313 -11.40 -21.69 23.66
C LYS A 313 -12.34 -22.50 24.55
N ASN A 314 -11.96 -22.71 25.81
CA ASN A 314 -12.78 -23.47 26.77
C ASN A 314 -14.05 -22.73 27.18
N ASP A 315 -14.11 -21.42 27.01
CA ASP A 315 -15.25 -20.57 27.39
C ASP A 315 -16.21 -20.31 26.20
N TRP A 316 -15.94 -20.89 25.03
CA TRP A 316 -16.75 -20.64 23.84
C TRP A 316 -18.07 -21.40 23.90
N ASN A 317 -19.18 -20.67 23.72
CA ASN A 317 -20.47 -21.29 23.49
C ASN A 317 -20.66 -21.54 21.99
N ILE A 318 -20.27 -22.73 21.52
CA ILE A 318 -20.37 -23.14 20.12
C ILE A 318 -21.77 -23.77 19.90
N PRO A 319 -22.61 -23.21 19.01
CA PRO A 319 -23.89 -23.82 18.69
C PRO A 319 -23.74 -25.25 18.15
N ALA A 320 -24.65 -26.15 18.54
CA ALA A 320 -24.57 -27.57 18.16
C ALA A 320 -24.45 -27.80 16.65
N HIS A 321 -25.19 -27.03 15.83
CA HIS A 321 -25.13 -27.12 14.37
C HIS A 321 -23.75 -26.81 13.78
N VAL A 322 -22.94 -25.98 14.45
CA VAL A 322 -21.55 -25.70 14.04
C VAL A 322 -20.61 -26.79 14.54
N ALA A 323 -20.80 -27.24 15.79
CA ALA A 323 -19.96 -28.29 16.39
C ALA A 323 -20.08 -29.63 15.65
N GLU A 324 -21.26 -29.90 15.08
CA GLU A 324 -21.53 -31.09 14.26
C GLU A 324 -21.00 -30.98 12.82
N GLU A 325 -20.57 -29.78 12.39
CA GLU A 325 -20.10 -29.55 11.03
C GLU A 325 -18.66 -30.06 10.83
N VAL A 326 -18.51 -31.12 10.03
CA VAL A 326 -17.20 -31.67 9.68
C VAL A 326 -16.61 -30.90 8.49
N VAL A 327 -15.77 -29.91 8.78
CA VAL A 327 -15.00 -29.18 7.76
C VAL A 327 -13.77 -30.00 7.35
N LEU A 328 -13.84 -30.66 6.19
CA LEU A 328 -12.71 -31.39 5.63
C LEU A 328 -11.70 -30.43 4.96
N PRO A 329 -10.38 -30.71 5.04
CA PRO A 329 -9.40 -29.92 4.32
C PRO A 329 -9.67 -30.02 2.80
N PRO A 330 -9.47 -28.93 2.04
CA PRO A 330 -9.57 -28.99 0.59
C PRO A 330 -8.61 -30.04 0.01
N LYS A 331 -9.00 -30.64 -1.11
CA LYS A 331 -8.19 -31.67 -1.77
C LYS A 331 -6.87 -31.06 -2.24
N TRP A 332 -5.81 -31.27 -1.44
CA TRP A 332 -4.48 -30.77 -1.73
C TRP A 332 -3.97 -31.34 -3.06
N LYS A 333 -3.78 -30.46 -4.05
CA LYS A 333 -3.01 -30.76 -5.26
C LYS A 333 -1.67 -30.07 -5.13
N ARG A 334 -0.59 -30.83 -5.07
CA ARG A 334 0.77 -30.27 -5.15
C ARG A 334 0.89 -29.55 -6.50
N PRO A 335 1.19 -28.24 -6.54
CA PRO A 335 1.48 -27.56 -7.80
C PRO A 335 2.63 -28.29 -8.51
N PRO A 336 2.61 -28.45 -9.85
CA PRO A 336 3.75 -29.00 -10.56
C PRO A 336 4.96 -28.07 -10.39
N GLY A 337 5.98 -28.51 -9.67
CA GLY A 337 7.23 -27.75 -9.48
C GLY A 337 7.83 -27.89 -8.09
N ARG A 338 9.15 -27.64 -7.99
CA ARG A 338 9.86 -27.60 -6.71
C ARG A 338 9.39 -26.36 -5.93
N PRO A 339 8.98 -26.48 -4.65
CA PRO A 339 8.64 -25.31 -3.86
C PRO A 339 9.86 -24.40 -3.76
N ASN A 340 9.74 -23.17 -4.26
CA ASN A 340 10.75 -22.15 -4.08
C ASN A 340 10.77 -21.76 -2.60
N LYS A 341 11.75 -22.27 -1.85
CA LYS A 341 12.06 -21.82 -0.47
C LYS A 341 12.62 -20.38 -0.43
N LYS A 342 12.82 -19.76 -1.59
CA LYS A 342 13.24 -18.37 -1.72
C LYS A 342 12.14 -17.64 -2.46
N HIS A 343 11.71 -16.51 -1.92
CA HIS A 343 10.99 -15.51 -2.69
C HIS A 343 11.74 -15.29 -4.01
N ASP A 344 11.01 -15.04 -5.10
CA ASP A 344 11.59 -14.29 -6.20
C ASP A 344 12.20 -13.03 -5.58
N LYS A 345 13.53 -12.90 -5.73
CA LYS A 345 14.31 -11.81 -5.13
C LYS A 345 13.58 -10.49 -5.34
N LEU A 346 13.48 -9.69 -4.28
CA LEU A 346 12.96 -8.32 -4.39
C LEU A 346 13.72 -7.60 -5.51
N LEU A 347 13.06 -6.73 -6.29
CA LEU A 347 13.77 -5.97 -7.33
C LEU A 347 14.93 -5.16 -6.74
N SER A 348 14.87 -4.73 -5.47
CA SER A 348 16.01 -4.09 -4.79
C SER A 348 17.23 -5.01 -4.65
N GLU A 349 17.04 -6.33 -4.52
CA GLU A 349 18.10 -7.34 -4.50
C GLU A 349 18.60 -7.70 -5.91
N LEU A 350 17.74 -7.58 -6.93
CA LEU A 350 18.11 -7.77 -8.35
C LEU A 350 18.84 -6.56 -8.94
N MET A 351 18.65 -5.38 -8.34
CA MET A 351 19.33 -4.14 -8.70
C MET A 351 20.69 -3.96 -8.01
N GLN A 352 21.07 -4.86 -7.10
CA GLN A 352 22.46 -4.92 -6.62
C GLN A 352 23.39 -5.36 -7.77
N PRO A 353 24.60 -4.78 -7.89
CA PRO A 353 25.59 -5.29 -8.82
C PRO A 353 25.82 -6.77 -8.53
N LYS A 354 25.59 -7.66 -9.51
CA LYS A 354 25.96 -9.06 -9.34
C LYS A 354 27.47 -9.08 -9.11
N ASN A 355 27.91 -9.55 -7.93
CA ASN A 355 29.33 -9.80 -7.68
C ASN A 355 29.88 -10.62 -8.85
N GLN A 356 30.84 -10.04 -9.58
CA GLN A 356 31.57 -10.78 -10.60
C GLN A 356 32.24 -11.95 -9.91
N HIS A 357 31.85 -13.15 -10.30
CA HIS A 357 32.48 -14.38 -9.84
C HIS A 357 33.90 -14.37 -10.39
N SER A 358 34.87 -14.37 -9.48
CA SER A 358 36.29 -14.55 -9.81
C SER A 358 36.60 -16.04 -9.93
N CYS A 359 37.41 -16.39 -10.92
CA CYS A 359 37.85 -17.76 -11.12
C CYS A 359 38.76 -18.17 -9.97
N SER A 360 38.42 -19.23 -9.25
CA SER A 360 39.22 -19.73 -8.12
C SER A 360 40.61 -20.29 -8.51
N ILE A 361 40.93 -20.39 -9.82
CA ILE A 361 42.25 -20.80 -10.32
C ILE A 361 43.13 -19.59 -10.63
N CYS A 362 42.62 -18.58 -11.34
CA CYS A 362 43.43 -17.46 -11.84
C CYS A 362 43.05 -16.09 -11.24
N GLY A 363 42.04 -16.03 -10.37
CA GLY A 363 41.57 -14.80 -9.73
C GLY A 363 40.79 -13.83 -10.64
N GLN A 364 40.76 -14.06 -11.95
CA GLN A 364 40.14 -13.15 -12.92
C GLN A 364 38.62 -13.29 -12.97
N GLY A 365 37.92 -12.17 -13.13
CA GLY A 365 36.46 -12.10 -13.23
C GLY A 365 35.91 -12.58 -14.58
N GLY A 366 34.62 -12.94 -14.61
CA GLY A 366 33.88 -13.20 -15.85
C GLY A 366 33.85 -14.66 -16.35
N HIS A 367 34.49 -15.59 -15.63
CA HIS A 367 34.42 -17.02 -15.93
C HIS A 367 34.59 -17.87 -14.66
N ASN A 368 34.27 -19.16 -14.72
CA ASN A 368 34.39 -20.07 -13.57
C ASN A 368 35.56 -21.06 -13.74
N LYS A 369 35.87 -21.82 -12.68
CA LYS A 369 36.94 -22.85 -12.66
C LYS A 369 36.85 -23.85 -13.83
N ARG A 370 35.63 -24.22 -14.25
CA ARG A 370 35.40 -25.23 -15.30
C ARG A 370 35.70 -24.70 -16.70
N THR A 371 35.60 -23.39 -16.90
CA THR A 371 35.84 -22.72 -18.18
C THR A 371 37.16 -21.93 -18.18
N CYS A 372 38.02 -22.15 -17.19
CA CYS A 372 39.30 -21.45 -17.06
C CYS A 372 40.28 -21.95 -18.11
N ARG A 373 40.71 -21.06 -19.01
CA ARG A 373 41.74 -21.37 -20.03
C ARG A 373 43.14 -21.54 -19.44
N ASN A 374 43.35 -21.12 -18.19
CA ASN A 374 44.60 -21.27 -17.44
C ASN A 374 44.55 -22.44 -16.45
N ALA A 375 43.71 -23.45 -16.68
CA ALA A 375 43.69 -24.64 -15.82
C ALA A 375 45.06 -25.36 -15.90
N PRO A 376 45.68 -25.72 -14.75
CA PRO A 376 46.94 -26.46 -14.78
C PRO A 376 46.72 -27.81 -15.48
N ARG A 377 47.52 -28.07 -16.52
CA ARG A 377 47.53 -29.38 -17.20
C ARG A 377 47.97 -30.42 -16.17
N ARG A 378 47.18 -31.47 -15.99
CA ARG A 378 47.61 -32.65 -15.21
C ARG A 378 48.84 -33.24 -15.91
N ILE A 379 49.98 -33.24 -15.22
CA ILE A 379 51.14 -34.07 -15.55
C ILE A 379 50.86 -35.47 -15.01
#